data_AF-A0A2V3TV73-F1
#
_entry.id   AF-A0A2V3TV73-F1
#
_cell.length_a   1.000
_cell.length_b   1.000
_cell.length_c   1.000
_cell.angle_alpha   90.00
_cell.angle_beta   90.00
_cell.angle_gamma   90.00
#
_symmetry.space_group_name_H-M   'P 1'
#
loop_
_entity.id
_entity.type
_entity.pdbx_description
1 polymer ?
#
loop_
_entity_poly.entity_id
_entity_poly.type
_entity_poly.pdbx_seq_one_letter_code
_entity_poly.pdbx_strand_id
1 'polypeptide(L)'
;MRAIDGFEGQPATHAALKLMAVLFPRPGELRMAEWSEFDLAKAIWTVPEKRMKMRRPHRVPLPTQAVTTLTELQKATGNGKLVFPSVRTVRRPISENTLNAALRRLG
;
A
#
# COMPACT_ATOMS: atom_id res chain seq x y z
N MET A 1 -15.13 6.75 2.66
CA MET A 1 -13.77 7.22 3.01
C MET A 1 -13.69 8.09 4.26
N ARG A 2 -14.77 8.76 4.71
CA ARG A 2 -14.75 9.67 5.88
C ARG A 2 -14.03 9.14 7.13
N ALA A 3 -14.24 7.87 7.50
CA ALA A 3 -13.54 7.26 8.63
C ALA A 3 -12.00 7.16 8.42
N ILE A 4 -11.56 6.85 7.20
CA ILE A 4 -10.15 6.79 6.84
C ILE A 4 -9.55 8.20 6.76
N ASP A 5 -10.30 9.17 6.23
CA ASP A 5 -9.81 10.55 6.13
C ASP A 5 -9.58 11.19 7.51
N GLY A 6 -10.35 10.78 8.52
CA GLY A 6 -10.16 11.16 9.93
C GLY A 6 -9.14 10.30 10.68
N PHE A 7 -8.47 9.34 10.03
CA PHE A 7 -7.48 8.50 10.68
C PHE A 7 -6.20 9.28 10.98
N GLU A 8 -5.96 9.54 12.26
CA GLU A 8 -4.68 10.09 12.72
C GLU A 8 -3.66 8.96 12.91
N GLY A 9 -2.63 8.96 12.06
CA GLY A 9 -1.56 7.98 12.11
C GLY A 9 -0.47 8.21 11.07
N GLN A 10 0.42 7.23 10.96
CA GLN A 10 1.57 7.32 10.06
C GLN A 10 1.12 7.42 8.59
N PRO A 11 1.74 8.29 7.75
CA PRO A 11 1.33 8.48 6.36
C PRO A 11 1.25 7.19 5.55
N ALA A 12 2.22 6.28 5.74
CA ALA A 12 2.20 4.96 5.11
C ALA A 12 1.01 4.09 5.54
N THR A 13 0.59 4.17 6.80
CA THR A 13 -0.58 3.40 7.29
C THR A 13 -1.88 4.00 6.73
N HIS A 14 -2.01 5.32 6.71
CA HIS A 14 -3.15 6.01 6.14
C HIS A 14 -3.29 5.72 4.63
N ALA A 15 -2.20 5.80 3.87
CA ALA A 15 -2.17 5.44 2.46
C ALA A 15 -2.51 3.96 2.23
N ALA A 16 -2.00 3.05 3.07
CA ALA A 16 -2.34 1.63 2.99
C ALA A 16 -3.83 1.38 3.21
N LEU A 17 -4.47 2.05 4.17
CA LEU A 17 -5.92 1.98 4.39
C LEU A 17 -6.71 2.46 3.17
N LYS A 18 -6.31 3.61 2.59
CA LYS A 18 -6.93 4.13 1.36
C LYS A 18 -6.81 3.12 0.22
N LEU A 19 -5.61 2.63 -0.03
CA LEU A 19 -5.34 1.70 -1.13
C LEU A 19 -6.04 0.35 -0.93
N MET A 20 -6.18 -0.15 0.30
CA MET A 20 -6.99 -1.34 0.56
C MET A 20 -8.45 -1.14 0.16
N ALA A 21 -9.02 0.04 0.44
CA ALA A 21 -10.42 0.32 0.16
C ALA A 21 -10.74 0.48 -1.33
N VAL A 22 -9.76 0.89 -2.16
CA VAL A 22 -9.96 1.02 -3.62
C VAL A 22 -9.46 -0.17 -4.44
N LEU A 23 -8.39 -0.85 -4.00
CA LEU A 23 -7.76 -1.93 -4.77
C LEU A 23 -8.13 -3.33 -4.28
N PHE A 24 -8.71 -3.45 -3.07
CA PHE A 24 -9.04 -4.73 -2.42
C PHE A 24 -7.93 -5.80 -2.45
N PRO A 25 -6.65 -5.46 -2.23
CA PRO A 25 -5.58 -6.45 -2.19
C PRO A 25 -5.63 -7.25 -0.87
N ARG A 26 -4.95 -8.39 -0.83
CA ARG A 26 -4.67 -9.00 0.47
C ARG A 26 -3.72 -8.09 1.27
N PRO A 27 -3.91 -7.93 2.59
CA PRO A 27 -3.02 -7.12 3.43
C PRO A 27 -1.53 -7.43 3.25
N GLY A 28 -1.18 -8.72 3.14
CA GLY A 28 0.19 -9.17 2.92
C GLY A 28 0.76 -8.72 1.58
N GLU A 29 -0.03 -8.75 0.50
CA GLU A 29 0.40 -8.34 -0.83
C GLU A 29 0.72 -6.85 -0.87
N LEU A 30 -0.16 -6.03 -0.29
CA LEU A 30 -0.02 -4.58 -0.26
C LEU A 30 1.14 -4.14 0.65
N ARG A 31 1.21 -4.64 1.89
CA ARG A 31 2.25 -4.18 2.83
C ARG A 31 3.67 -4.49 2.34
N MET A 32 3.84 -5.56 1.57
CA MET A 32 5.12 -6.00 1.03
C MET A 32 5.42 -5.40 -0.36
N ALA A 33 4.56 -4.52 -0.87
CA ALA A 33 4.72 -3.97 -2.20
C ALA A 33 5.96 -3.06 -2.29
N GLU A 34 6.63 -3.15 -3.43
CA GLU A 34 7.84 -2.38 -3.75
C GLU A 34 7.53 -1.34 -4.83
N TRP A 35 8.24 -0.22 -4.82
CA TRP A 35 8.00 0.85 -5.80
C TRP A 35 8.20 0.38 -7.25
N SER A 36 9.09 -0.58 -7.48
CA SER A 36 9.35 -1.20 -8.79
C SER A 36 8.15 -1.95 -9.37
N GLU A 37 7.12 -2.22 -8.58
CA GLU A 37 5.91 -2.92 -9.02
C GLU A 37 4.83 -1.99 -9.55
N PHE A 38 4.95 -0.69 -9.31
CA PHE A 38 3.97 0.32 -9.69
C PHE A 38 4.47 1.11 -10.89
N ASP A 39 3.81 0.94 -12.02
CA ASP A 39 3.92 1.84 -13.17
C ASP A 39 2.82 2.90 -13.02
N LEU A 40 3.13 4.01 -12.35
CA LEU A 40 2.16 5.08 -12.10
C LEU A 40 1.79 5.83 -13.39
N ALA A 41 2.67 5.87 -14.40
CA ALA A 41 2.38 6.49 -15.69
C ALA A 41 1.34 5.69 -16.49
N LYS A 42 1.42 4.36 -16.44
CA LYS A 42 0.41 3.47 -17.04
C LYS A 42 -0.75 3.15 -16.11
N ALA A 43 -0.72 3.64 -14.86
CA ALA A 43 -1.68 3.33 -13.81
C ALA A 43 -1.84 1.81 -13.59
N ILE A 44 -0.73 1.08 -13.42
CA ILE A 44 -0.74 -0.38 -13.21
C ILE A 44 0.12 -0.76 -12.02
N TRP A 45 -0.41 -1.61 -11.15
CA TRP A 45 0.37 -2.35 -10.16
C TRP A 45 0.52 -3.81 -10.58
N THR A 46 1.75 -4.30 -10.65
CA THR A 46 2.06 -5.69 -11.02
C THR A 46 2.52 -6.45 -9.79
N VAL A 47 1.66 -7.29 -9.24
CA VAL A 47 1.99 -8.11 -8.07
C VAL A 47 2.81 -9.33 -8.52
N PRO A 48 4.04 -9.54 -7.99
CA PRO A 48 4.91 -10.64 -8.39
C PRO A 48 4.33 -12.02 -8.04
N GLU A 49 4.62 -13.00 -8.89
CA GLU A 49 4.22 -14.41 -8.71
C GLU A 49 4.59 -14.99 -7.35
N LYS A 50 5.76 -14.61 -6.82
CA LYS A 50 6.28 -15.07 -5.53
C LYS A 50 5.36 -14.71 -4.35
N ARG A 51 4.51 -13.68 -4.51
CA ARG A 51 3.53 -13.27 -3.49
C ARG A 51 2.10 -13.67 -3.84
N MET A 52 1.90 -14.37 -4.96
CA MET A 52 0.60 -14.85 -5.41
C MET A 52 0.39 -16.31 -5.05
N LYS A 53 -0.74 -16.61 -4.40
CA LYS A 53 -1.15 -17.98 -4.02
C LYS A 53 -1.16 -18.95 -5.21
N MET A 54 -1.45 -18.44 -6.42
CA MET A 54 -1.56 -19.22 -7.66
C MET A 54 -0.33 -19.10 -8.58
N ARG A 55 0.77 -18.49 -8.13
CA ARG A 55 2.04 -18.32 -8.89
C ARG A 55 1.86 -17.75 -10.31
N ARG A 56 0.96 -16.79 -10.49
CA ARG A 56 0.81 -16.01 -11.74
C ARG A 56 0.93 -14.52 -11.42
N PRO A 57 1.60 -13.70 -12.25
CA PRO A 57 1.66 -12.26 -12.03
C PRO A 57 0.25 -11.71 -12.19
N HIS A 58 -0.15 -10.85 -11.27
CA HIS A 58 -1.46 -10.22 -11.32
C HIS A 58 -1.29 -8.72 -11.55
N ARG A 59 -1.88 -8.22 -12.63
CA ARG A 59 -1.89 -6.79 -12.97
C ARG A 59 -3.19 -6.18 -12.46
N VAL A 60 -3.08 -5.24 -11.54
CA VAL A 60 -4.18 -4.49 -10.95
C VAL A 60 -4.18 -3.09 -11.58
N PRO A 61 -5.22 -2.70 -12.34
CA PRO A 61 -5.40 -1.32 -12.78
C PRO A 61 -5.54 -0.39 -11.58
N LEU A 62 -4.86 0.76 -11.63
CA LEU A 62 -4.91 1.78 -10.57
C LEU A 62 -5.94 2.84 -10.95
N PRO A 63 -7.04 3.00 -10.20
CA PRO A 63 -7.93 4.13 -10.39
C PRO A 63 -7.22 5.43 -10.00
N THR A 64 -7.72 6.57 -10.46
CA THR A 64 -7.11 7.89 -10.22
C THR A 64 -6.82 8.14 -8.75
N GLN A 65 -7.72 7.74 -7.83
CA GLN A 65 -7.50 7.91 -6.39
C GLN A 65 -6.30 7.12 -5.87
N ALA A 66 -6.05 5.92 -6.41
CA ALA A 66 -4.91 5.11 -6.04
C ALA A 66 -3.61 5.74 -6.55
N VAL A 67 -3.60 6.22 -7.80
CA VAL A 67 -2.45 6.94 -8.37
C VAL A 67 -2.13 8.17 -7.54
N THR A 68 -3.11 9.02 -7.24
CA THR A 68 -2.91 10.20 -6.38
C THR A 68 -2.35 9.83 -5.01
N THR A 69 -2.91 8.80 -4.36
CA THR A 69 -2.43 8.33 -3.05
C THR A 69 -0.97 7.85 -3.11
N LEU A 70 -0.62 7.10 -4.15
CA LEU A 70 0.73 6.59 -4.36
C LEU A 70 1.72 7.71 -4.69
N THR A 71 1.34 8.67 -5.54
CA THR A 71 2.19 9.82 -5.88
C THR A 71 2.52 10.66 -4.65
N GLU A 72 1.54 10.93 -3.78
CA GLU A 72 1.80 11.66 -2.52
C GLU A 72 2.71 10.84 -1.58
N LEU A 73 2.45 9.53 -1.45
CA LEU A 73 3.29 8.67 -0.61
C LEU A 73 4.73 8.56 -1.13
N GLN A 74 4.91 8.58 -2.45
CA GLN A 74 6.23 8.50 -3.09
C GLN A 74 7.14 9.66 -2.70
N LYS A 75 6.59 10.85 -2.43
CA LYS A 75 7.38 11.99 -1.93
C LYS A 75 8.05 11.69 -0.58
N ALA A 76 7.43 10.83 0.24
CA ALA A 76 7.93 10.47 1.56
C ALA A 76 8.77 9.17 1.58
N THR A 77 8.41 8.17 0.77
CA THR A 77 9.04 6.83 0.84
C THR A 77 9.73 6.40 -0.46
N GLY A 78 9.69 7.21 -1.51
CA GLY A 78 10.18 6.89 -2.86
C GLY A 78 11.68 6.64 -2.97
N ASN A 79 12.48 7.13 -2.02
CA ASN A 79 13.92 6.86 -1.96
C ASN A 79 14.24 5.43 -1.46
N GLY A 80 13.25 4.73 -0.92
CA GLY A 80 13.38 3.36 -0.42
C GLY A 80 12.85 2.31 -1.41
N LYS A 81 13.03 1.04 -1.05
CA LYS A 81 12.51 -0.09 -1.82
C LYS A 81 11.00 -0.28 -1.62
N LEU A 82 10.55 -0.18 -0.37
CA LEU A 82 9.20 -0.50 0.05
C LEU A 82 8.28 0.71 -0.07
N VAL A 83 7.06 0.48 -0.53
CA VAL A 83 6.01 1.51 -0.55
C VAL A 83 5.57 1.88 0.87
N PHE A 84 5.44 0.87 1.75
CA PHE A 84 4.98 1.02 3.13
C PHE A 84 6.06 0.58 4.15
N PRO A 85 7.15 1.35 4.30
CA PRO A 85 8.19 1.02 5.27
C PRO A 85 7.70 1.15 6.72
N SER A 86 8.30 0.38 7.62
CA SER A 86 8.11 0.53 9.07
C SER A 86 8.78 1.80 9.56
N VAL A 87 8.13 2.48 10.52
CA VAL A 87 8.70 3.66 11.21
C VAL A 87 10.01 3.32 11.91
N ARG A 88 10.16 2.08 12.40
CA ARG A 88 11.39 1.65 13.10
C ARG A 88 12.53 1.34 12.14
N THR A 89 12.24 0.98 10.90
CA THR A 89 13.26 0.67 9.90
C THR A 89 12.69 0.66 8.49
N VAL A 90 13.37 1.36 7.58
CA VAL A 90 13.01 1.41 6.15
C VAL A 90 13.22 0.07 5.43
N ARG A 91 13.93 -0.89 6.05
CA ARG A 91 14.22 -2.21 5.46
C ARG A 91 13.10 -3.23 5.65
N ARG A 92 12.11 -2.94 6.49
CA ARG A 92 10.98 -3.85 6.75
C ARG A 92 9.68 -3.12 6.50
N PRO A 93 8.65 -3.80 5.97
CA PRO A 93 7.35 -3.19 5.79
C PRO A 93 6.64 -2.96 7.13
N ILE A 94 5.59 -2.12 7.12
CA ILE A 94 4.63 -2.05 8.25
C ILE A 94 4.14 -3.45 8.59
N SER A 95 3.98 -3.75 9.88
CA SER A 95 3.55 -5.08 10.32
C SER A 95 2.08 -5.32 9.97
N GLU A 96 1.68 -6.59 9.86
CA GLU A 96 0.26 -6.93 9.71
C GLU A 96 -0.58 -6.38 10.87
N ASN A 97 -0.07 -6.46 12.10
CA ASN A 97 -0.69 -5.87 13.28
C ASN A 97 -0.90 -4.36 13.16
N THR A 98 -0.01 -3.63 12.48
CA THR A 98 -0.19 -2.19 12.25
C THR A 98 -1.46 -1.92 11.46
N LEU A 99 -1.70 -2.71 10.41
CA LEU A 99 -2.88 -2.55 9.56
C LEU A 99 -4.14 -3.05 10.25
N ASN A 100 -4.08 -4.19 10.95
CA ASN A 100 -5.20 -4.71 11.73
C ASN A 100 -5.62 -3.77 12.87
N ALA A 101 -4.65 -3.18 13.57
CA ALA A 101 -4.93 -2.19 14.61
C ALA A 101 -5.52 -0.91 14.02
N ALA A 102 -5.04 -0.47 12.86
CA ALA A 102 -5.60 0.69 12.16
C ALA A 102 -7.05 0.43 11.72
N LEU A 103 -7.35 -0.74 11.15
CA LEU A 103 -8.71 -1.15 10.80
C LEU A 103 -9.64 -1.17 12.01
N ARG A 104 -9.20 -1.75 13.14
CA ARG A 104 -9.99 -1.77 14.40
C ARG A 104 -10.29 -0.37 14.96
N ARG A 105 -9.41 0.60 14.69
CA ARG A 105 -9.63 1.99 15.12
C ARG A 105 -10.65 2.74 14.26
N LEU A 106 -10.95 2.24 13.06
CA LEU A 106 -11.94 2.85 12.17
C LEU A 106 -13.39 2.52 12.57
N GLY A 107 -13.59 1.54 13.48
CA GLY A 107 -14.91 1.08 13.94
C GLY A 107 -15.06 -0.43 13.79
#